data_AF-A0A060S8L7-F1
#
_entry.id   AF-A0A060S8L7-F1
#
_cell.length_a   1.000
_cell.length_b   1.000
_cell.length_c   1.000
_cell.angle_alpha   90.00
_cell.angle_beta   90.00
_cell.angle_gamma   90.00
#
_symmetry.space_group_name_H-M   'P 1'
#
loop_
_entity.id
_entity.type
_entity.pdbx_description
1 polymer ?
#
loop_
_entity_poly.entity_id
_entity_poly.type
_entity_poly.pdbx_seq_one_letter_code
_entity_poly.pdbx_strand_id
1 'polypeptide(L)'
;MESYLTPPPSSPADVHNVDSPSPRSGRVLCRQYYTELAHDLHPDLPPQSSFDILVLATNKLEKQSAARKRAWIDQQWQQMIAVCGSVEAAQAGVDKFLDSMIEPTGRQPGINDPDVLYFPIPGSNLALRLWPGSLSAAEYCLSFVEANTQKPINVPEEYELWAIPDPKRPWLQPVCMALTSLEKAFGIKSEDILPGEEKFVLRDGMHCQLCRGDKKIMRFVVPERQQANAPDEEDIPLVTPQRFLA
;
A
#
# COMPACT_ATOMS: atom_id res chain seq x y z
N MET A 1 -20.24 53.29 27.90
CA MET A 1 -19.27 52.89 26.86
C MET A 1 -18.14 52.18 27.57
N GLU A 2 -17.86 50.93 27.13
CA GLU A 2 -16.59 50.19 27.27
C GLU A 2 -16.10 49.83 28.69
N SER A 3 -15.57 48.65 28.98
CA SER A 3 -15.27 47.46 28.19
C SER A 3 -15.15 46.27 29.17
N TYR A 4 -15.82 45.15 28.87
CA TYR A 4 -15.58 43.88 29.55
C TYR A 4 -14.48 43.15 28.76
N LEU A 5 -13.28 43.05 29.35
CA LEU A 5 -12.20 42.25 28.82
C LEU A 5 -12.44 40.78 29.20
N THR A 6 -12.95 39.99 28.25
CA THR A 6 -12.89 38.53 28.33
C THR A 6 -11.46 38.06 28.01
N PRO A 7 -10.91 37.10 28.78
CA PRO A 7 -9.61 36.51 28.44
C PRO A 7 -9.73 35.69 27.13
N PRO A 8 -8.62 35.58 26.37
CA PRO A 8 -8.62 34.83 25.11
C PRO A 8 -8.83 33.32 25.34
N PRO A 9 -9.43 32.61 24.38
CA PRO A 9 -9.61 31.16 24.47
C PRO A 9 -8.26 30.46 24.51
N SER A 10 -8.12 29.54 25.47
CA SER A 10 -6.96 28.65 25.62
C SER A 10 -6.68 27.90 24.32
N SER A 11 -5.41 27.91 23.91
CA SER A 11 -4.88 27.09 22.82
C SER A 11 -5.33 25.63 22.95
N PRO A 12 -5.65 24.94 21.84
CA PRO A 12 -5.93 23.52 21.89
C PRO A 12 -4.69 22.75 22.35
N ALA A 13 -4.93 21.72 23.15
CA ALA A 13 -3.91 20.85 23.73
C ALA A 13 -2.98 20.28 22.66
N ASP A 14 -1.68 20.24 23.00
CA ASP A 14 -0.67 19.46 22.30
C ASP A 14 -1.21 18.04 22.10
N VAL A 15 -1.40 17.66 20.84
CA VAL A 15 -1.73 16.30 20.46
C VAL A 15 -0.52 15.46 20.84
N HIS A 16 -0.66 14.70 21.93
CA HIS A 16 0.31 13.73 22.36
C HIS A 16 0.76 12.89 21.15
N ASN A 17 2.08 12.92 20.92
CA ASN A 17 2.77 11.99 20.06
C ASN A 17 2.54 10.60 20.66
N VAL A 18 1.56 9.87 20.11
CA VAL A 18 1.33 8.47 20.49
C VAL A 18 2.51 7.71 19.91
N ASP A 19 3.43 7.27 20.78
CA ASP A 19 4.45 6.28 20.46
C ASP A 19 3.75 5.09 19.83
N SER A 20 3.73 5.10 18.50
CA SER A 20 3.11 4.05 17.72
C SER A 20 4.07 2.86 17.77
N PRO A 21 3.63 1.67 18.20
CA PRO A 21 4.49 0.49 18.20
C PRO A 21 5.09 0.32 16.81
N SER A 22 6.40 0.09 16.75
CA SER A 22 7.09 -0.15 15.48
C SER A 22 6.39 -1.32 14.78
N PRO A 23 5.85 -1.13 13.57
CA PRO A 23 5.13 -2.20 12.88
C PRO A 23 6.06 -3.40 12.72
N ARG A 24 5.50 -4.61 12.85
CA ARG A 24 6.28 -5.84 12.69
C ARG A 24 7.01 -5.80 11.36
N SER A 25 8.28 -6.23 11.35
CA SER A 25 9.09 -6.31 10.12
C SER A 25 8.29 -7.01 9.02
N GLY A 26 7.77 -6.25 8.07
CA GLY A 26 6.85 -6.69 7.00
C GLY A 26 7.50 -7.59 5.96
N ARG A 27 8.72 -8.08 6.22
CA ARG A 27 9.43 -9.00 5.34
C ARG A 27 8.90 -10.41 5.53
N VAL A 28 8.52 -11.04 4.43
CA VAL A 28 8.08 -12.44 4.38
C VAL A 28 8.88 -13.21 3.34
N LEU A 29 9.00 -14.52 3.52
CA LEU A 29 9.59 -15.39 2.51
C LEU A 29 8.68 -15.39 1.27
N CYS A 30 9.23 -15.07 0.10
CA CYS A 30 8.49 -14.97 -1.15
C CYS A 30 7.72 -16.28 -1.43
N ARG A 31 8.36 -17.43 -1.21
CA ARG A 31 7.77 -18.77 -1.35
C ARG A 31 6.50 -18.93 -0.54
N GLN A 32 6.52 -18.51 0.74
CA GLN A 32 5.35 -18.61 1.61
C GLN A 32 4.23 -17.72 1.07
N TYR A 33 4.53 -16.46 0.79
CA TYR A 33 3.55 -15.49 0.29
C TYR A 33 2.89 -15.93 -1.02
N TYR A 34 3.68 -16.36 -2.00
CA TYR A 34 3.15 -16.83 -3.29
C TYR A 34 2.40 -18.16 -3.17
N THR A 35 2.77 -19.03 -2.23
CA THR A 35 2.03 -20.28 -2.00
C THR A 35 0.64 -19.99 -1.43
N GLU A 36 0.52 -19.07 -0.48
CA GLU A 36 -0.76 -18.60 0.06
C GLU A 36 -1.62 -18.00 -1.08
N LEU A 37 -1.05 -17.10 -1.89
CA LEU A 37 -1.76 -16.51 -3.04
C LEU A 37 -2.20 -17.55 -4.08
N ALA A 38 -1.32 -18.50 -4.44
CA ALA A 38 -1.65 -19.55 -5.39
C ALA A 38 -2.82 -20.40 -4.91
N HIS A 39 -2.85 -20.73 -3.61
CA HIS A 39 -3.96 -21.47 -3.01
C HIS A 39 -5.26 -20.67 -3.01
N ASP A 40 -5.20 -19.38 -2.67
CA ASP A 40 -6.39 -18.52 -2.60
C ASP A 40 -7.00 -18.28 -4.00
N LEU A 41 -6.16 -18.08 -5.01
CA LEU A 41 -6.61 -17.87 -6.39
C LEU A 41 -7.05 -19.17 -7.08
N HIS A 42 -6.40 -20.29 -6.75
CA HIS A 42 -6.60 -21.58 -7.41
C HIS A 42 -6.74 -22.75 -6.43
N PRO A 43 -7.79 -22.74 -5.59
CA PRO A 43 -7.98 -23.77 -4.56
C PRO A 43 -8.23 -25.17 -5.15
N ASP A 44 -8.66 -25.25 -6.40
CA ASP A 44 -8.87 -26.49 -7.15
C ASP A 44 -7.58 -27.10 -7.72
N LEU A 45 -6.45 -26.40 -7.65
CA LEU A 45 -5.20 -26.83 -8.26
C LEU A 45 -3.99 -26.55 -7.35
N PRO A 46 -3.66 -27.46 -6.42
CA PRO A 46 -2.50 -27.29 -5.56
C PRO A 46 -1.21 -27.26 -6.39
N PRO A 47 -0.26 -26.36 -6.06
CA PRO A 47 1.02 -26.28 -6.77
C PRO A 47 1.86 -27.55 -6.53
N GLN A 48 2.52 -28.04 -7.59
CA GLN A 48 3.38 -29.22 -7.56
C GLN A 48 4.88 -28.89 -7.69
N SER A 49 5.20 -27.65 -8.03
CA SER A 49 6.56 -27.18 -8.27
C SER A 49 6.73 -25.71 -7.84
N SER A 50 7.98 -25.25 -7.73
CA SER A 50 8.27 -23.82 -7.55
C SER A 50 7.71 -22.96 -8.68
N PHE A 51 7.74 -23.46 -9.92
CA PHE A 51 7.17 -22.74 -11.05
C PHE A 51 5.66 -22.63 -10.94
N ASP A 52 4.97 -23.70 -10.51
CA ASP A 52 3.53 -23.68 -10.25
C ASP A 52 3.17 -22.59 -9.24
N ILE A 53 3.90 -22.52 -8.11
CA ILE A 53 3.69 -21.49 -7.07
C ILE A 53 3.72 -20.10 -7.71
N LEU A 54 4.76 -19.82 -8.51
CA LEU A 54 4.94 -18.53 -9.16
C LEU A 54 3.81 -18.19 -10.13
N VAL A 55 3.48 -19.11 -11.06
CA VAL A 55 2.52 -18.81 -12.12
C VAL A 55 1.09 -18.79 -11.62
N LEU A 56 0.72 -19.65 -10.66
CA LEU A 56 -0.61 -19.69 -10.07
C LEU A 56 -0.87 -18.45 -9.21
N ALA A 57 0.14 -17.93 -8.51
CA ALA A 57 -0.01 -16.71 -7.71
C ALA A 57 -0.10 -15.43 -8.54
N THR A 58 0.35 -15.44 -9.80
CA THR A 58 0.48 -14.22 -10.63
C THR A 58 -0.52 -14.13 -11.77
N ASN A 59 -1.31 -15.19 -12.03
CA ASN A 59 -2.23 -15.24 -13.16
C ASN A 59 -3.63 -15.60 -12.72
N LYS A 60 -4.64 -14.89 -13.22
CA LYS A 60 -6.05 -15.20 -12.94
C LYS A 60 -6.59 -16.24 -13.91
N LEU A 61 -6.57 -17.51 -13.50
CA LEU A 61 -7.06 -18.65 -14.30
C LEU A 61 -8.43 -19.21 -13.84
N GLU A 62 -9.17 -18.48 -13.01
CA GLU A 62 -10.38 -18.94 -12.29
C GLU A 62 -11.47 -19.57 -13.19
N LYS A 63 -11.62 -19.09 -14.43
CA LYS A 63 -12.64 -19.57 -15.39
C LYS A 63 -12.24 -20.87 -16.11
N GLN A 64 -11.08 -21.44 -15.81
CA GLN A 64 -10.54 -22.62 -16.49
C GLN A 64 -10.64 -23.85 -15.59
N SER A 65 -10.86 -25.03 -16.20
CA SER A 65 -10.78 -26.30 -15.48
C SER A 65 -9.35 -26.59 -15.02
N ALA A 66 -9.19 -27.36 -13.94
CA ALA A 66 -7.89 -27.80 -13.43
C ALA A 66 -6.98 -28.41 -14.52
N ALA A 67 -7.55 -29.23 -15.42
CA ALA A 67 -6.81 -29.81 -16.54
C ALA A 67 -6.31 -28.75 -17.54
N ARG A 68 -7.13 -27.74 -17.83
CA ARG A 68 -6.76 -26.65 -18.74
C ARG A 68 -5.70 -25.73 -18.12
N LYS A 69 -5.84 -25.42 -16.83
CA LYS A 69 -4.82 -24.71 -16.05
C LYS A 69 -3.49 -25.44 -16.11
N ARG A 70 -3.48 -26.76 -15.88
CA ARG A 70 -2.28 -27.59 -15.93
C ARG A 70 -1.59 -27.53 -17.30
N ALA A 71 -2.35 -27.74 -18.38
CA ALA A 71 -1.81 -27.66 -19.74
C ALA A 71 -1.24 -26.26 -20.06
N TRP A 72 -1.87 -25.20 -19.55
CA TRP A 72 -1.35 -23.84 -19.69
C TRP A 72 -0.05 -23.63 -18.90
N ILE A 73 0.06 -24.15 -17.66
CA ILE A 73 1.30 -24.10 -16.87
C ILE A 73 2.43 -24.82 -17.60
N ASP A 74 2.18 -26.01 -18.16
CA ASP A 74 3.18 -26.76 -18.92
C ASP A 74 3.68 -25.93 -20.12
N GLN A 75 2.77 -25.25 -20.82
CA GLN A 75 3.12 -24.35 -21.93
C GLN A 75 3.98 -23.16 -21.45
N GLN A 76 3.61 -22.52 -20.33
CA GLN A 76 4.39 -21.43 -19.75
C GLN A 76 5.78 -21.89 -19.31
N TRP A 77 5.89 -23.13 -18.81
CA TRP A 77 7.18 -23.70 -18.43
C TRP A 77 8.10 -23.88 -19.63
N GLN A 78 7.58 -24.40 -20.74
CA GLN A 78 8.36 -24.49 -21.98
C GLN A 78 8.83 -23.12 -22.48
N GLN A 79 8.01 -22.08 -22.35
CA GLN A 79 8.40 -20.71 -22.70
C GLN A 79 9.51 -20.18 -21.78
N MET A 80 9.40 -20.41 -20.47
CA MET A 80 10.43 -20.02 -19.51
C MET A 80 11.76 -20.73 -19.80
N ILE A 81 11.73 -22.04 -20.08
CA ILE A 81 12.93 -22.81 -20.47
C ILE A 81 13.57 -22.22 -21.72
N ALA A 82 12.76 -21.89 -22.74
CA ALA A 82 13.28 -21.30 -23.98
C ALA A 82 13.96 -19.93 -23.74
N VAL A 83 13.43 -19.12 -22.82
CA VAL A 83 14.03 -17.81 -22.45
C VAL A 83 15.30 -17.99 -21.61
N CYS A 84 15.31 -18.92 -20.67
CA CYS A 84 16.46 -19.16 -19.79
C CYS A 84 17.54 -20.06 -20.41
N GLY A 85 17.25 -20.71 -21.54
CA GLY A 85 18.16 -21.57 -22.30
C GLY A 85 18.32 -23.01 -21.78
N SER A 86 17.82 -23.33 -20.57
CA SER A 86 17.83 -24.68 -20.01
C SER A 86 16.81 -24.83 -18.89
N VAL A 87 16.48 -26.08 -18.55
CA VAL A 87 15.61 -26.41 -17.42
C VAL A 87 16.26 -26.00 -16.10
N GLU A 88 17.56 -26.25 -15.95
CA GLU A 88 18.31 -25.97 -14.74
C GLU A 88 18.39 -24.46 -14.47
N ALA A 89 18.66 -23.66 -15.50
CA ALA A 89 18.71 -22.20 -15.36
C ALA A 89 17.33 -21.61 -15.02
N ALA A 90 16.26 -22.11 -15.67
CA ALA A 90 14.89 -21.69 -15.37
C ALA A 90 14.51 -22.02 -13.93
N GLN A 91 14.76 -23.26 -13.48
CA GLN A 91 14.45 -23.72 -12.13
C GLN A 91 15.23 -22.93 -11.09
N ALA A 92 16.54 -22.76 -11.28
CA ALA A 92 17.38 -21.98 -10.37
C ALA A 92 16.93 -20.52 -10.27
N GLY A 93 16.47 -19.92 -11.37
CA GLY A 93 15.92 -18.56 -11.37
C GLY A 93 14.65 -18.44 -10.53
N VAL A 94 13.70 -19.38 -10.71
CA VAL A 94 12.45 -19.41 -9.95
C VAL A 94 12.69 -19.67 -8.46
N ASP A 95 13.54 -20.65 -8.13
CA ASP A 95 13.86 -20.96 -6.73
C ASP A 95 14.56 -19.79 -6.05
N LYS A 96 15.54 -19.17 -6.72
CA LYS A 96 16.21 -17.98 -6.19
C LYS A 96 15.23 -16.84 -5.91
N PHE A 97 14.23 -16.64 -6.78
CA PHE A 97 13.19 -15.64 -6.57
C PHE A 97 12.29 -15.99 -5.36
N LEU A 98 11.80 -17.23 -5.30
CA LEU A 98 10.91 -17.67 -4.22
C LEU A 98 11.62 -17.78 -2.86
N ASP A 99 12.92 -18.05 -2.84
CA ASP A 99 13.69 -18.13 -1.60
C ASP A 99 14.15 -16.75 -1.08
N SER A 100 13.79 -15.66 -1.77
CA SER A 100 14.08 -14.30 -1.35
C SER A 100 13.10 -13.76 -0.30
N MET A 101 13.56 -12.80 0.50
CA MET A 101 12.71 -12.06 1.44
C MET A 101 12.15 -10.80 0.77
N ILE A 102 10.82 -10.69 0.71
CA ILE A 102 10.09 -9.59 0.08
C ILE A 102 9.28 -8.80 1.09
N GLU A 103 8.88 -7.58 0.73
CA GLU A 103 7.93 -6.76 1.49
C GLU A 103 6.70 -6.50 0.63
N PRO A 104 5.63 -7.31 0.78
CA PRO A 104 4.46 -7.17 -0.07
C PRO A 104 3.66 -5.92 0.31
N THR A 105 3.44 -5.05 -0.68
CA THR A 105 2.49 -3.93 -0.58
C THR A 105 1.16 -4.33 -1.19
N GLY A 106 0.06 -3.90 -0.56
CA GLY A 106 -1.30 -4.11 -1.05
C GLY A 106 -1.95 -5.40 -0.58
N ARG A 107 -1.25 -6.26 0.16
CA ARG A 107 -1.89 -7.42 0.82
C ARG A 107 -2.93 -6.90 1.82
N GLN A 108 -4.16 -7.44 1.75
CA GLN A 108 -5.19 -7.15 2.75
C GLN A 108 -4.70 -7.58 4.14
N PRO A 109 -4.94 -6.79 5.19
CA PRO A 109 -4.53 -7.15 6.54
C PRO A 109 -5.37 -8.32 7.05
N GLY A 110 -4.80 -9.07 7.99
CA GLY A 110 -5.52 -10.16 8.66
C GLY A 110 -6.71 -9.64 9.49
N ILE A 111 -7.63 -10.55 9.83
CA ILE A 111 -8.69 -10.23 10.80
C ILE A 111 -8.02 -9.90 12.15
N ASN A 112 -8.38 -8.75 12.73
CA ASN A 112 -7.82 -8.24 13.99
C ASN A 112 -6.30 -7.97 13.96
N ASP A 113 -5.76 -7.63 12.79
CA ASP A 113 -4.36 -7.20 12.69
C ASP A 113 -4.14 -5.92 13.54
N PRO A 114 -3.25 -5.97 14.55
CA PRO A 114 -3.07 -4.89 15.51
C PRO A 114 -2.43 -3.63 14.90
N ASP A 115 -1.80 -3.75 13.73
CA ASP A 115 -1.13 -2.63 13.06
C ASP A 115 -2.11 -1.84 12.16
N VAL A 116 -3.39 -2.23 12.11
CA VAL A 116 -4.44 -1.56 11.35
C VAL A 116 -5.01 -0.37 12.11
N LEU A 117 -5.00 0.78 11.47
CA LEU A 117 -5.63 2.01 11.94
C LEU A 117 -6.93 2.28 11.20
N TYR A 118 -7.91 2.83 11.91
CA TYR A 118 -9.22 3.20 11.35
C TYR A 118 -9.50 4.68 11.56
N PHE A 119 -9.93 5.36 10.50
CA PHE A 119 -10.34 6.77 10.52
C PHE A 119 -11.83 6.87 10.16
N PRO A 120 -12.73 7.05 11.14
CA PRO A 120 -14.15 7.23 10.86
C PRO A 120 -14.40 8.44 9.96
N ILE A 121 -15.23 8.28 8.93
CA ILE A 121 -15.57 9.37 8.01
C ILE A 121 -16.78 10.12 8.57
N PRO A 122 -16.64 11.41 8.96
CA PRO A 122 -17.72 12.16 9.61
C PRO A 122 -19.01 12.23 8.77
N GLY A 123 -20.15 11.98 9.42
CA GLY A 123 -21.46 12.06 8.78
C GLY A 123 -21.72 10.95 7.75
N SER A 124 -21.10 9.78 7.93
CA SER A 124 -21.33 8.57 7.13
C SER A 124 -21.20 7.30 8.00
N ASN A 125 -21.60 6.15 7.46
CA ASN A 125 -21.34 4.83 8.08
C ASN A 125 -20.04 4.19 7.55
N LEU A 126 -19.10 4.99 7.07
CA LEU A 126 -17.85 4.52 6.47
C LEU A 126 -16.65 4.91 7.33
N ALA A 127 -15.56 4.17 7.18
CA ALA A 127 -14.26 4.52 7.69
C ALA A 127 -13.18 4.26 6.64
N LEU A 128 -12.06 4.97 6.75
CA LEU A 128 -10.83 4.59 6.07
C LEU A 128 -10.09 3.60 6.96
N ARG A 129 -9.58 2.53 6.37
CA ARG A 129 -8.72 1.54 7.03
C ARG A 129 -7.31 1.68 6.45
N LEU A 130 -6.31 1.89 7.30
CA LEU A 130 -4.91 2.09 6.94
C LEU A 130 -4.06 1.01 7.60
N TRP A 131 -3.10 0.43 6.87
CA TRP A 131 -2.20 -0.58 7.42
C TRP A 131 -0.82 -0.53 6.76
N PRO A 132 0.23 -1.04 7.41
CA PRO A 132 1.58 -1.01 6.86
C PRO A 132 1.68 -1.78 5.53
N GLY A 133 2.34 -1.17 4.55
CA GLY A 133 2.87 -1.85 3.36
C GLY A 133 4.39 -2.06 3.51
N SER A 134 5.11 -2.00 2.39
CA SER A 134 6.58 -2.09 2.40
C SER A 134 7.21 -1.03 3.32
N LEU A 135 8.11 -1.49 4.19
CA LEU A 135 8.84 -0.63 5.10
C LEU A 135 9.97 0.10 4.37
N SER A 136 10.70 -0.63 3.52
CA SER A 136 11.81 -0.08 2.73
C SER A 136 11.36 0.96 1.71
N ALA A 137 10.14 0.85 1.20
CA ALA A 137 9.52 1.85 0.33
C ALA A 137 8.75 2.93 1.12
N ALA A 138 8.69 2.88 2.46
CA ALA A 138 7.89 3.80 3.26
C ALA A 138 6.41 3.83 2.84
N GLU A 139 5.84 2.66 2.56
CA GLU A 139 4.48 2.51 2.05
C GLU A 139 3.48 2.13 3.15
N TYR A 140 2.31 2.75 3.09
CA TYR A 140 1.10 2.32 3.75
C TYR A 140 0.04 1.98 2.70
N CYS A 141 -0.86 1.07 3.02
CA CYS A 141 -2.01 0.75 2.22
C CYS A 141 -3.27 1.30 2.88
N LEU A 142 -4.21 1.79 2.07
CA LEU A 142 -5.47 2.36 2.53
C LEU A 142 -6.65 1.81 1.72
N SER A 143 -7.76 1.47 2.38
CA SER A 143 -9.02 1.11 1.73
C SER A 143 -10.22 1.74 2.45
N PHE A 144 -11.39 1.69 1.82
CA PHE A 144 -12.66 2.03 2.48
C PHE A 144 -13.25 0.78 3.14
N VAL A 145 -13.92 0.98 4.28
CA VAL A 145 -14.66 -0.07 4.98
C VAL A 145 -15.99 0.47 5.50
N GLU A 146 -16.96 -0.43 5.67
CA GLU A 146 -18.14 -0.16 6.50
C GLU A 146 -17.73 -0.04 7.98
N ALA A 147 -18.14 1.01 8.67
CA ALA A 147 -17.68 1.29 10.04
C ALA A 147 -18.10 0.19 11.05
N ASN A 148 -19.31 -0.34 10.91
CA ASN A 148 -19.87 -1.32 11.86
C ASN A 148 -19.32 -2.74 11.65
N THR A 149 -19.15 -3.14 10.38
CA THR A 149 -18.78 -4.52 10.02
C THR A 149 -17.29 -4.65 9.71
N GLN A 150 -16.60 -3.52 9.51
CA GLN A 150 -15.22 -3.44 9.01
C GLN A 150 -15.02 -4.14 7.66
N LYS A 151 -16.12 -4.43 6.95
CA LYS A 151 -16.08 -5.08 5.65
C LYS A 151 -15.48 -4.12 4.63
N PRO A 152 -14.46 -4.54 3.86
CA PRO A 152 -13.88 -3.70 2.83
C PRO A 152 -14.87 -3.46 1.69
N ILE A 153 -14.85 -2.22 1.18
CA ILE A 153 -15.62 -1.78 0.02
C ILE A 153 -14.70 -1.01 -0.93
N ASN A 154 -15.08 -0.95 -2.21
CA ASN A 154 -14.40 -0.09 -3.17
C ASN A 154 -14.72 1.38 -2.87
N VAL A 155 -13.94 2.32 -3.44
CA VAL A 155 -14.18 3.74 -3.21
C VAL A 155 -15.59 4.11 -3.73
N PRO A 156 -16.47 4.69 -2.89
CA PRO A 156 -17.76 5.14 -3.39
C PRO A 156 -17.57 6.32 -4.34
N GLU A 157 -18.39 6.39 -5.39
CA GLU A 157 -18.22 7.31 -6.53
C GLU A 157 -18.13 8.79 -6.13
N GLU A 158 -18.83 9.18 -5.05
CA GLU A 158 -18.83 10.55 -4.58
C GLU A 158 -17.55 10.94 -3.82
N TYR A 159 -16.68 9.99 -3.46
CA TYR A 159 -15.46 10.26 -2.69
C TYR A 159 -14.23 10.34 -3.56
N GLU A 160 -13.37 11.30 -3.24
CA GLU A 160 -12.04 11.42 -3.83
C GLU A 160 -11.00 11.58 -2.72
N LEU A 161 -9.86 10.91 -2.90
CA LEU A 161 -8.72 11.03 -2.01
C LEU A 161 -7.62 11.83 -2.69
N TRP A 162 -7.06 12.80 -1.98
CA TRP A 162 -6.04 13.71 -2.49
C TRP A 162 -4.81 13.69 -1.60
N ALA A 163 -3.62 13.66 -2.21
CA ALA A 163 -2.40 14.09 -1.55
C ALA A 163 -2.32 15.62 -1.59
N ILE A 164 -1.99 16.23 -0.45
CA ILE A 164 -1.89 17.68 -0.32
C ILE A 164 -0.54 18.05 0.32
N PRO A 165 -0.01 19.26 0.08
CA PRO A 165 1.20 19.73 0.73
C PRO A 165 1.08 19.76 2.27
N ASP A 166 2.19 19.49 2.98
CA ASP A 166 2.30 19.77 4.42
C ASP A 166 2.03 21.27 4.64
N PRO A 167 0.99 21.67 5.39
CA PRO A 167 0.70 23.09 5.66
C PRO A 167 1.85 23.83 6.36
N LYS A 168 2.71 23.12 7.09
CA LYS A 168 3.89 23.68 7.78
C LYS A 168 5.10 23.80 6.85
N ARG A 169 5.19 22.97 5.81
CA ARG A 169 6.32 22.89 4.87
C ARG A 169 5.85 22.73 3.42
N PRO A 170 5.01 23.63 2.89
CA PRO A 170 4.36 23.43 1.59
C PRO A 170 5.34 23.44 0.41
N TRP A 171 6.56 23.95 0.60
CA TRP A 171 7.60 23.97 -0.44
C TRP A 171 8.27 22.60 -0.68
N LEU A 172 8.12 21.62 0.23
CA LEU A 172 8.73 20.29 0.07
C LEU A 172 7.94 19.41 -0.92
N GLN A 173 6.61 19.55 -0.94
CA GLN A 173 5.71 18.82 -1.83
C GLN A 173 4.62 19.77 -2.32
N PRO A 174 4.90 20.67 -3.28
CA PRO A 174 4.03 21.81 -3.59
C PRO A 174 2.77 21.45 -4.39
N VAL A 175 2.55 20.17 -4.72
CA VAL A 175 1.49 19.72 -5.63
C VAL A 175 0.37 19.05 -4.85
N CYS A 176 -0.87 19.50 -5.09
CA CYS A 176 -2.07 18.74 -4.76
C CYS A 176 -2.38 17.78 -5.91
N MET A 177 -2.57 16.50 -5.62
CA MET A 177 -2.94 15.52 -6.64
C MET A 177 -3.99 14.54 -6.14
N ALA A 178 -4.94 14.19 -7.01
CA ALA A 178 -5.86 13.10 -6.76
C ALA A 178 -5.08 11.79 -6.76
N LEU A 179 -5.32 10.96 -5.74
CA LEU A 179 -4.69 9.66 -5.62
C LEU A 179 -5.43 8.65 -6.49
N THR A 180 -4.65 7.82 -7.17
CA THR A 180 -5.14 6.71 -7.99
C THR A 180 -5.03 5.43 -7.17
N SER A 181 -6.05 4.57 -7.21
CA SER A 181 -5.97 3.25 -6.57
C SER A 181 -4.92 2.39 -7.27
N LEU A 182 -4.36 1.43 -6.53
CA LEU A 182 -3.33 0.52 -7.00
C LEU A 182 -3.81 -0.24 -8.24
N GLU A 183 -5.07 -0.69 -8.22
CA GLU A 183 -5.71 -1.40 -9.32
C GLU A 183 -5.74 -0.55 -10.59
N LYS A 184 -6.19 0.71 -10.48
CA LYS A 184 -6.24 1.66 -11.60
C LYS A 184 -4.85 1.99 -12.12
N ALA A 185 -3.85 2.11 -11.23
CA ALA A 185 -2.46 2.31 -11.62
C ALA A 185 -1.89 1.12 -12.42
N PHE A 186 -2.38 -0.10 -12.18
CA PHE A 186 -2.09 -1.30 -12.98
C PHE A 186 -3.02 -1.46 -14.20
N GLY A 187 -3.81 -0.45 -14.54
CA GLY A 187 -4.67 -0.44 -15.73
C GLY A 187 -5.99 -1.20 -15.59
N ILE A 188 -6.38 -1.59 -14.37
CA ILE A 188 -7.69 -2.20 -14.11
C ILE A 188 -8.75 -1.10 -14.11
N LYS A 189 -9.79 -1.25 -14.94
CA LYS A 189 -10.90 -0.30 -14.99
C LYS A 189 -11.77 -0.40 -13.74
N SER A 190 -12.41 0.69 -13.33
CA SER A 190 -13.25 0.74 -12.12
C SER A 190 -14.28 -0.38 -12.05
N GLU A 191 -14.93 -0.69 -13.18
CA GLU A 191 -15.95 -1.74 -13.30
C GLU A 191 -15.40 -3.17 -13.17
N ASP A 192 -14.08 -3.35 -13.38
CA ASP A 192 -13.38 -4.63 -13.29
C ASP A 192 -12.69 -4.83 -11.93
N ILE A 193 -12.69 -3.80 -11.06
CA ILE A 193 -12.17 -3.93 -9.70
C ILE A 193 -13.13 -4.76 -8.86
N LEU A 194 -12.64 -5.88 -8.33
CA LEU A 194 -13.43 -6.77 -7.48
C LEU A 194 -13.97 -6.03 -6.24
N PRO A 195 -15.19 -6.34 -5.76
CA PRO A 195 -15.75 -5.67 -4.60
C PRO A 195 -14.87 -5.82 -3.35
N GLY A 196 -14.46 -4.70 -2.75
CA GLY A 196 -13.64 -4.65 -1.54
C GLY A 196 -12.13 -4.77 -1.80
N GLU A 197 -11.71 -4.87 -3.06
CA GLU A 197 -10.29 -5.01 -3.41
C GLU A 197 -9.60 -3.68 -3.75
N GLU A 198 -10.36 -2.59 -3.93
CA GLU A 198 -9.78 -1.29 -4.25
C GLU A 198 -8.99 -0.71 -3.07
N LYS A 199 -7.73 -0.34 -3.34
CA LYS A 199 -6.78 0.13 -2.33
C LYS A 199 -5.87 1.21 -2.88
N PHE A 200 -5.36 2.05 -2.00
CA PHE A 200 -4.41 3.13 -2.31
C PHE A 200 -3.08 2.85 -1.63
N VAL A 201 -1.99 3.23 -2.28
CA VAL A 201 -0.65 3.20 -1.67
C VAL A 201 -0.26 4.63 -1.31
N LEU A 202 0.01 4.85 -0.03
CA LEU A 202 0.41 6.12 0.54
C LEU A 202 1.86 6.05 1.04
N ARG A 203 2.48 7.19 1.27
CA ARG A 203 3.83 7.27 1.86
C ARG A 203 3.79 7.75 3.30
N ASP A 204 4.78 7.34 4.09
CA ASP A 204 5.01 7.87 5.44
C ASP A 204 4.97 9.41 5.47
N GLY A 205 4.28 9.98 6.46
CA GLY A 205 4.14 11.44 6.61
C GLY A 205 3.27 12.13 5.55
N MET A 206 2.72 11.40 4.58
CA MET A 206 1.88 11.99 3.53
C MET A 206 0.63 12.64 4.15
N HIS A 207 0.40 13.90 3.79
CA HIS A 207 -0.83 14.59 4.15
C HIS A 207 -1.92 14.29 3.12
N CYS A 208 -3.06 13.83 3.61
CA CYS A 208 -4.20 13.45 2.77
C CYS A 208 -5.43 14.29 3.06
N GLN A 209 -6.23 14.54 2.03
CA GLN A 209 -7.55 15.17 2.09
C GLN A 209 -8.57 14.22 1.46
N LEU A 210 -9.59 13.86 2.23
CA LEU A 210 -10.78 13.19 1.71
C LEU A 210 -11.82 14.24 1.33
N CYS A 211 -12.34 14.16 0.11
CA CYS A 211 -13.41 14.98 -0.42
C CYS A 211 -14.66 14.12 -0.70
N ARG A 212 -15.84 14.74 -0.65
CA ARG A 212 -17.11 14.17 -1.09
C ARG A 212 -17.80 15.17 -2.02
N GLY A 213 -17.70 14.97 -3.33
CA GLY A 213 -17.88 16.04 -4.32
C GLY A 213 -17.01 17.25 -3.98
N ASP A 214 -17.56 18.46 -4.03
CA ASP A 214 -16.83 19.70 -3.72
C ASP A 214 -16.54 19.92 -2.22
N LYS A 215 -17.02 19.05 -1.34
CA LYS A 215 -16.89 19.22 0.11
C LYS A 215 -15.65 18.51 0.64
N LYS A 216 -14.80 19.28 1.33
CA LYS A 216 -13.68 18.75 2.13
C LYS A 216 -14.23 18.09 3.39
N ILE A 217 -14.07 16.78 3.52
CA ILE A 217 -14.64 15.99 4.62
C ILE A 217 -13.67 15.90 5.80
N MET A 218 -12.44 15.46 5.54
CA MET A 218 -11.44 15.32 6.58
C MET A 218 -10.02 15.38 6.03
N ARG A 219 -9.07 15.74 6.88
CA ARG A 219 -7.64 15.62 6.64
C ARG A 219 -7.05 14.64 7.62
N PHE A 220 -6.04 13.90 7.18
CA PHE A 220 -5.26 13.02 8.03
C PHE A 220 -3.82 12.99 7.54
N VAL A 221 -2.93 12.51 8.40
CA VAL A 221 -1.51 12.33 8.09
C VAL A 221 -1.21 10.86 8.22
N VAL A 222 -0.53 10.29 7.23
CA VAL A 222 -0.02 8.92 7.30
C VAL A 222 1.07 8.86 8.37
N PRO A 223 1.04 7.88 9.29
CA PRO A 223 2.06 7.79 10.33
C PRO A 223 3.48 7.79 9.75
N GLU A 224 4.39 8.49 10.42
CA GLU A 224 5.81 8.44 10.10
C GLU A 224 6.45 7.29 10.90
N ARG A 225 7.06 6.32 10.19
CA ARG A 225 7.88 5.30 10.84
C ARG A 225 9.32 5.78 10.85
N GLN A 226 10.05 5.42 11.91
CA GLN A 226 11.51 5.57 11.89
C GLN A 226 12.05 4.61 10.83
N GLN A 227 12.58 5.16 9.73
CA GLN A 227 13.32 4.36 8.78
C GLN A 227 14.63 3.90 9.42
N ALA A 228 15.01 2.65 9.19
CA ALA A 228 16.38 2.23 9.47
C ALA A 228 17.30 3.15 8.66
N ASN A 229 18.24 3.82 9.33
CA ASN A 229 19.19 4.73 8.69
C ASN A 229 19.69 4.09 7.40
N ALA A 230 19.43 4.74 6.25
CA ALA A 230 20.13 4.38 5.04
C ALA A 230 21.63 4.44 5.36
N PRO A 231 22.45 3.44 4.96
CA PRO A 231 23.88 3.61 5.04
C PRO A 231 24.20 4.90 4.28
N ASP A 232 24.89 5.82 4.96
CA ASP A 232 25.25 7.14 4.41
C ASP A 232 25.72 6.95 2.96
N GLU A 233 24.94 7.42 1.99
CA GLU A 233 25.39 7.46 0.60
C GLU A 233 26.69 8.28 0.58
N GLU A 234 27.73 7.67 0.03
CA GLU A 234 29.10 8.18 -0.04
C GLU A 234 29.17 9.70 -0.24
N ASP A 235 29.94 10.38 0.63
CA ASP A 235 30.51 11.73 0.55
C ASP A 235 30.16 12.57 -0.71
N ILE A 236 28.89 12.92 -0.91
CA ILE A 236 28.53 14.01 -1.80
C ILE A 236 28.77 15.29 -0.97
N PRO A 237 29.80 16.10 -1.27
CA PRO A 237 30.07 17.28 -0.47
C PRO A 237 28.88 18.24 -0.57
N LEU A 238 28.26 18.49 0.58
CA LEU A 238 27.22 19.51 0.71
C LEU A 238 27.87 20.88 0.46
N VAL A 239 27.67 21.45 -0.74
CA VAL A 239 28.16 22.79 -1.06
C VAL A 239 27.23 23.82 -0.43
N THR A 240 27.68 24.48 0.62
CA THR A 240 26.96 25.59 1.24
C THR A 240 27.14 26.88 0.45
N PRO A 241 26.07 27.67 0.19
CA PRO A 241 26.20 28.97 -0.47
C PRO A 241 27.12 29.89 0.32
N GLN A 242 28.20 30.38 -0.32
CA GLN A 242 29.03 31.43 0.26
C GLN A 242 28.46 32.80 -0.08
N ARG A 243 28.36 33.67 0.93
CA ARG A 243 28.10 35.09 0.68
C ARG A 243 29.33 35.69 0.00
N PHE A 244 29.17 36.14 -1.24
CA PHE A 244 30.13 37.06 -1.83
C PHE A 244 29.96 38.41 -1.12
N LEU A 245 30.99 38.80 -0.37
CA LEU A 245 31.11 40.18 0.09
C LEU A 245 31.45 41.03 -1.14
N ALA A 246 30.60 42.03 -1.42
CA ALA A 246 30.82 43.03 -2.45
C ALA A 246 31.95 43.99 -2.07
#